data_AF-X1SHB5-F1
#
_entry.id   AF-X1SHB5-F1
#
_cell.length_a   1.000
_cell.length_b   1.000
_cell.length_c   1.000
_cell.angle_alpha   90.00
_cell.angle_beta   90.00
_cell.angle_gamma   90.00
#
_symmetry.space_group_name_H-M   'P 1'
#
loop_
_entity.id
_entity.type
_entity.pdbx_description
1 polymer ?
#
loop_
_entity_poly.entity_id
_entity_poly.type
_entity_poly.pdbx_seq_one_letter_code
_entity_poly.pdbx_strand_id
1 'polypeptide(L)'
;QQIIAHESGVANTVDPLGCSYFIESLTNQIEEKVMEYLQKIEEWGGMLAAIEKGFIQKEIQESAYKYQKQIENKKQIIVGLYSYKRHLY
;
A
#
# COMPACT_ATOMS: atom_id res chain seq x y z
N GLN A 1 -19.74 -7.11 -4.71
CA GLN A 1 -19.88 -6.70 -3.29
C GLN A 1 -20.91 -7.51 -2.50
N GLN A 2 -21.94 -8.11 -3.12
CA GLN A 2 -22.98 -8.89 -2.41
C GLN A 2 -22.49 -10.21 -1.78
N ILE A 3 -21.53 -10.90 -2.42
CA ILE A 3 -21.06 -12.23 -1.97
C ILE A 3 -20.25 -12.16 -0.65
N ILE A 4 -19.39 -11.14 -0.49
CA ILE A 4 -18.55 -10.99 0.71
C ILE A 4 -19.42 -10.72 1.95
N ALA A 5 -20.51 -9.95 1.79
CA ALA A 5 -21.37 -9.58 2.91
C ALA A 5 -22.26 -10.73 3.40
N HIS A 6 -22.76 -11.60 2.51
CA HIS A 6 -23.81 -12.57 2.87
C HIS A 6 -23.34 -14.01 3.05
N GLU A 7 -22.21 -14.42 2.44
CA GLU A 7 -21.79 -15.83 2.48
C GLU A 7 -20.49 -16.09 3.25
N SER A 8 -19.70 -15.05 3.59
CA SER A 8 -18.39 -15.22 4.23
C SER A 8 -18.42 -15.23 5.77
N GLY A 9 -19.50 -14.75 6.39
CA GLY A 9 -19.58 -14.59 7.86
C GLY A 9 -18.67 -13.51 8.46
N VAL A 10 -17.90 -12.76 7.65
CA VAL A 10 -16.92 -11.74 8.09
C VAL A 10 -17.58 -10.55 8.80
N ALA A 11 -18.89 -10.35 8.62
CA ALA A 11 -19.66 -9.27 9.26
C ALA A 11 -20.21 -9.62 10.67
N ASN A 12 -19.99 -10.84 11.18
CA ASN A 12 -20.58 -11.31 12.44
C ASN A 12 -19.82 -10.86 13.71
N THR A 13 -18.70 -10.16 13.58
CA THR A 13 -17.92 -9.65 14.72
C THR A 13 -17.26 -8.34 14.32
N VAL A 14 -17.27 -7.34 15.21
CA VAL A 14 -16.50 -6.11 15.03
C VAL A 14 -15.02 -6.47 15.13
N ASP A 15 -14.27 -6.24 14.05
CA ASP A 15 -12.84 -6.55 13.92
C ASP A 15 -12.45 -8.02 14.16
N PRO A 16 -12.80 -8.95 13.25
CA PRO A 16 -12.43 -10.37 13.38
C PRO A 16 -10.92 -10.63 13.20
N LEU A 17 -10.12 -9.59 12.91
CA LEU A 17 -8.65 -9.64 12.79
C LEU A 17 -7.95 -9.01 14.01
N GLY A 18 -8.66 -8.21 14.81
CA GLY A 18 -8.20 -7.74 16.11
C GLY A 18 -7.91 -8.93 17.02
N CYS A 19 -6.71 -8.96 17.60
CA CYS A 19 -6.03 -10.12 18.23
C CYS A 19 -5.19 -11.03 17.30
N SER A 20 -5.15 -10.82 15.99
CA SER A 20 -4.11 -11.44 15.15
C SER A 20 -2.78 -10.74 15.42
N TYR A 21 -1.92 -11.36 16.23
CA TYR A 21 -0.59 -10.84 16.57
C TYR A 21 0.21 -10.39 15.33
N PHE A 22 0.03 -11.09 14.21
CA PHE A 22 0.67 -10.75 12.94
C PHE A 22 0.13 -9.45 12.32
N ILE A 23 -1.19 -9.25 12.29
CA ILE A 23 -1.79 -8.03 11.74
C ILE A 23 -1.52 -6.84 12.65
N GLU A 24 -1.65 -7.01 13.97
CA GLU A 24 -1.35 -5.96 14.95
C GLU A 24 0.12 -5.52 14.88
N SER A 25 1.05 -6.47 14.79
CA SER A 25 2.47 -6.16 14.61
C SER A 25 2.74 -5.41 13.30
N LEU A 26 2.06 -5.76 12.21
CA LEU A 26 2.19 -5.04 10.95
C LEU A 26 1.58 -3.63 11.04
N THR A 27 0.43 -3.48 11.70
CA THR A 27 -0.23 -2.20 11.93
C THR A 27 0.69 -1.27 12.74
N ASN A 28 1.26 -1.74 13.84
CA ASN A 28 2.20 -0.96 14.67
C ASN A 28 3.44 -0.55 13.87
N GLN A 29 4.00 -1.46 13.07
CA GLN A 29 5.16 -1.14 12.22
C GLN A 29 4.84 -0.09 11.15
N ILE A 30 3.62 -0.09 10.61
CA ILE A 30 3.19 0.95 9.67
C ILE A 30 3.02 2.28 10.41
N GLU A 31 2.37 2.27 11.57
CA GLU A 31 2.16 3.47 12.40
C GLU A 31 3.48 4.12 12.79
N GLU A 32 4.43 3.36 13.33
CA GLU A 32 5.77 3.84 13.69
C GLU A 32 6.45 4.54 12.51
N LYS A 33 6.45 3.89 11.35
CA LYS A 33 7.07 4.46 10.12
C LYS A 33 6.36 5.73 9.66
N VAL A 34 5.04 5.79 9.76
CA VAL A 34 4.27 6.99 9.39
C VAL A 34 4.62 8.13 10.35
N MET A 35 4.67 7.86 11.65
CA MET A 35 5.00 8.87 12.65
C MET A 35 6.42 9.41 12.49
N GLU A 36 7.41 8.54 12.26
CA GLU A 36 8.78 8.96 11.93
C GLU A 36 8.84 9.83 10.67
N TYR A 37 8.05 9.48 9.65
CA TYR A 37 8.01 10.22 8.40
C TYR A 37 7.38 11.60 8.57
N LEU A 38 6.29 11.70 9.34
CA LEU A 38 5.64 12.97 9.68
C LEU A 38 6.59 13.87 10.48
N GLN A 39 7.32 13.32 11.43
CA GLN A 39 8.32 14.09 12.20
C GLN A 39 9.39 14.69 11.29
N LYS A 40 9.89 13.94 10.30
CA LYS A 40 10.86 14.47 9.31
C LYS A 40 10.27 15.61 8.48
N ILE A 41 8.99 15.52 8.11
CA ILE A 41 8.29 16.59 7.38
C ILE A 41 8.19 17.85 8.24
N GLU A 42 7.86 17.71 9.52
CA GLU A 42 7.83 18.83 10.47
C GLU A 42 9.21 19.50 10.59
N GLU A 43 10.28 18.72 10.75
CA GLU A 43 11.67 19.21 10.81
C GLU A 43 12.09 20.00 9.55
N TRP A 44 11.47 19.74 8.39
CA TRP A 44 11.75 20.43 7.13
C TRP A 44 10.92 21.69 6.87
N GLY A 45 10.12 22.10 7.87
CA GLY A 45 9.25 23.27 7.82
C GLY A 45 7.79 22.93 7.53
N GLY A 46 7.38 21.68 7.77
CA GLY A 46 6.00 21.22 7.61
C GLY A 46 5.63 20.83 6.18
N MET A 47 4.43 20.28 6.03
CA MET A 47 3.94 19.72 4.76
C MET A 47 3.89 20.75 3.62
N LEU A 48 3.53 22.01 3.94
CA LEU A 48 3.48 23.07 2.93
C LEU A 48 4.87 23.33 2.32
N ALA A 49 5.90 23.45 3.16
CA ALA A 49 7.28 23.63 2.71
C ALA A 49 7.77 22.40 1.92
N ALA A 50 7.37 21.19 2.32
CA ALA A 50 7.70 19.97 1.59
C ALA A 50 7.07 19.94 0.18
N ILE A 51 5.84 20.45 0.02
CA ILE A 51 5.16 20.58 -1.29
C ILE A 51 5.83 21.65 -2.14
N GLU A 52 6.12 22.84 -1.59
CA GLU A 52 6.77 23.93 -2.32
C GLU A 52 8.16 23.55 -2.82
N LYS A 53 8.90 22.76 -2.03
CA LYS A 53 10.20 22.20 -2.40
C LYS A 53 10.11 21.00 -3.37
N GLY A 54 8.90 20.58 -3.74
CA GLY A 54 8.66 19.47 -4.67
C GLY A 54 8.98 18.08 -4.12
N PHE A 55 9.21 17.95 -2.81
CA PHE A 55 9.64 16.71 -2.17
C PHE A 55 8.58 15.61 -2.30
N ILE A 56 7.31 15.95 -2.03
CA ILE A 56 6.20 15.00 -2.08
C ILE A 56 5.97 14.46 -3.50
N GLN A 57 6.04 15.34 -4.50
CA GLN A 57 5.89 14.97 -5.90
C GLN A 57 7.02 14.03 -6.35
N LYS A 58 8.26 14.31 -5.92
CA LYS A 58 9.41 13.44 -6.20
C LYS A 58 9.23 12.06 -5.59
N GLU A 59 8.80 11.96 -4.34
CA GLU A 59 8.55 10.67 -3.67
C GLU A 59 7.49 9.82 -4.39
N ILE A 60 6.39 10.44 -4.82
CA ILE A 60 5.34 9.77 -5.60
C ILE A 60 5.90 9.25 -6.93
N GLN A 61 6.66 10.08 -7.64
CA GLN A 61 7.28 9.70 -8.92
C GLN A 61 8.28 8.55 -8.75
N GLU A 62 9.12 8.60 -7.71
CA GLU A 62 10.06 7.53 -7.41
C GLU A 62 9.35 6.21 -7.07
N SER A 63 8.27 6.27 -6.30
CA SER A 63 7.43 5.10 -5.99
C SER A 63 6.82 4.48 -7.25
N ALA A 64 6.22 5.31 -8.10
CA ALA A 64 5.66 4.90 -9.38
C ALA A 64 6.73 4.28 -10.31
N TYR A 65 7.91 4.88 -10.38
CA TYR A 65 9.02 4.35 -11.18
C TYR A 65 9.53 3.00 -10.64
N LYS A 66 9.67 2.87 -9.31
CA LYS A 66 10.04 1.59 -8.67
C LYS A 66 9.01 0.52 -8.97
N TYR A 67 7.72 0.84 -8.89
CA TYR A 67 6.62 -0.07 -9.20
C TYR A 67 6.67 -0.53 -10.68
N GLN A 68 6.78 0.41 -11.61
CA GLN A 68 6.92 0.13 -13.04
C GLN A 68 8.12 -0.81 -13.32
N LYS A 69 9.27 -0.52 -12.70
CA LYS A 69 10.46 -1.36 -12.82
C LYS A 69 10.25 -2.77 -12.24
N GLN A 70 9.47 -2.94 -11.17
CA GLN A 70 9.15 -4.26 -10.62
C GLN A 70 8.27 -5.08 -11.57
N ILE A 71 7.32 -4.44 -12.25
CA ILE A 71 6.48 -5.04 -13.29
C ILE A 71 7.34 -5.52 -14.46
N GLU A 72 8.20 -4.65 -14.99
CA GLU A 72 9.09 -4.97 -16.12
C GLU A 72 10.03 -6.13 -15.80
N ASN A 73 10.53 -6.19 -14.57
CA ASN A 73 11.41 -7.26 -14.10
C ASN A 73 10.67 -8.55 -13.70
N LYS A 74 9.34 -8.64 -13.92
CA LYS A 74 8.48 -9.79 -13.57
C LYS A 74 8.60 -10.25 -12.10
N LYS A 75 8.95 -9.34 -11.18
CA LYS A 75 9.12 -9.68 -9.75
C LYS A 75 7.81 -9.74 -8.97
N GLN A 76 6.72 -9.23 -9.55
CA GLN A 76 5.35 -9.44 -9.06
C GLN A 76 4.50 -10.09 -10.16
N ILE A 77 3.85 -11.21 -9.85
CA ILE A 77 2.95 -11.88 -10.78
C ILE A 77 1.64 -11.10 -10.83
N ILE A 78 1.44 -10.30 -11.87
CA ILE A 78 0.14 -9.71 -12.21
C ILE A 78 -0.57 -10.67 -13.16
N VAL A 79 -1.59 -11.37 -12.65
CA VAL A 79 -2.43 -12.29 -13.42
C VAL A 79 -3.21 -11.50 -14.47
N GLY A 80 -3.06 -11.85 -15.76
CA GLY A 80 -3.72 -11.19 -16.89
C GLY A 80 -2.88 -10.16 -17.68
N LEU A 81 -1.75 -9.68 -17.12
CA LEU A 81 -0.85 -8.77 -17.85
C LEU A 81 0.31 -9.54 -18.51
N TYR A 82 0.97 -10.43 -17.76
CA TYR A 82 2.10 -11.23 -18.24
C TYR A 82 2.02 -12.74 -17.92
N SER A 83 1.06 -13.17 -17.10
CA SER A 83 0.77 -14.60 -16.89
C SER A 83 -0.69 -14.87 -17.24
N TYR A 84 -0.91 -15.97 -17.99
CA TYR A 84 -2.18 -16.37 -18.60
C TYR A 84 -2.69 -15.42 -19.70
N LYS A 85 -1.89 -15.20 -20.76
CA LYS A 85 -2.48 -14.78 -22.04
C LYS A 85 -3.35 -15.94 -22.53
N ARG A 86 -4.67 -15.79 -22.44
CA ARG A 86 -5.63 -16.69 -23.09
C ARG A 86 -5.32 -16.65 -24.60
N HIS A 87 -4.75 -17.73 -25.13
CA HIS A 87 -4.72 -17.97 -26.57
C HIS A 87 -6.19 -18.16 -26.98
N LEU A 88 -6.79 -17.09 -27.49
CA LEU A 88 -8.03 -17.19 -28.25
C LEU A 88 -7.61 -17.49 -29.70
N TYR A 89 -7.81 -18.74 -30.10
CA TYR A 89 -8.00 -19.11 -31.50
C TYR A 89 -9.41 -18.69 -31.94
#